data_AF-A0AAE5QW17-F1
#
_entry.id   AF-A0AAE5QW17-F1
#
_cell.length_a   1.000
_cell.length_b   1.000
_cell.length_c   1.000
_cell.angle_alpha   90.00
_cell.angle_beta   90.00
_cell.angle_gamma   90.00
#
_symmetry.space_group_name_H-M   'P 1'
#
loop_
_entity.id
_entity.type
_entity.pdbx_description
1 polymer ?
#
loop_
_entity_poly.entity_id
_entity_poly.type
_entity_poly.pdbx_seq_one_letter_code
_entity_poly.pdbx_strand_id
1 'polypeptide(L)'
;MKKAIFSIIISLILVLTVTGCSNSSKEKPIKKSALEINPTSKAVNITINKKENNKPEKIGKVYRYKNNNAKEITNDGIKKDTKDTLIWKGVANKYDNVKDLLGESILYEVKYKNGDIKKFERKIKYTE
;
A
#
# COMPACT_ATOMS: atom_id res chain seq x y z
N MET A 1 38.87 -29.67 -60.74
CA MET A 1 39.31 -29.20 -59.41
C MET A 1 39.62 -27.70 -59.46
N LYS A 2 38.79 -26.86 -58.84
CA LYS A 2 39.17 -25.50 -58.37
C LYS A 2 38.11 -25.00 -57.36
N LYS A 3 38.51 -25.15 -56.09
CA LYS A 3 38.18 -24.47 -54.83
C LYS A 3 36.88 -23.67 -54.69
N ALA A 4 36.11 -24.07 -53.68
CA ALA A 4 35.05 -23.30 -53.02
C ALA A 4 35.61 -22.06 -52.31
N ILE A 5 34.83 -20.98 -52.28
CA ILE A 5 34.90 -19.94 -51.23
C ILE A 5 33.47 -19.55 -50.88
N PHE A 6 33.07 -19.93 -49.66
CA PHE A 6 31.91 -19.43 -48.94
C PHE A 6 32.00 -17.91 -48.75
N SER A 7 30.90 -17.18 -48.92
CA SER A 7 30.77 -15.81 -48.43
C SER A 7 29.61 -15.74 -47.45
N ILE A 8 29.95 -15.77 -46.16
CA ILE A 8 29.09 -15.47 -45.00
C ILE A 8 29.68 -14.20 -44.38
N ILE A 9 28.98 -13.06 -44.44
CA ILE A 9 29.16 -11.88 -43.56
C ILE A 9 27.78 -11.16 -43.53
N ILE A 10 26.94 -11.36 -42.50
CA ILE A 10 26.84 -10.67 -41.19
C ILE A 10 26.21 -9.26 -41.24
N SER A 11 24.98 -9.18 -40.70
CA SER A 11 24.46 -8.10 -39.83
C SER A 11 23.10 -8.61 -39.33
N LEU A 12 22.98 -9.28 -38.18
CA LEU A 12 23.13 -8.73 -36.82
C LEU A 12 22.59 -7.31 -36.67
N ILE A 13 21.27 -7.18 -36.62
CA ILE A 13 20.66 -6.11 -35.83
C ILE A 13 19.81 -6.77 -34.74
N LEU A 14 20.51 -7.07 -33.65
CA LEU A 14 19.98 -7.26 -32.32
C LEU A 14 19.44 -5.89 -31.86
N VAL A 15 18.16 -5.58 -32.13
CA VAL A 15 17.52 -4.45 -31.43
C VAL A 15 17.06 -4.95 -30.06
N LEU A 16 17.91 -4.61 -29.11
CA LEU A 16 17.71 -4.73 -27.68
C LEU A 16 16.44 -3.99 -27.21
N THR A 17 15.82 -4.59 -26.20
CA THR A 17 14.87 -4.00 -25.24
C THR A 17 13.42 -3.81 -25.71
N VAL A 18 12.65 -4.91 -25.76
CA VAL A 18 11.40 -4.84 -24.99
C VAL A 18 11.83 -4.72 -23.53
N THR A 19 11.77 -3.48 -23.05
CA THR A 19 11.85 -3.10 -21.65
C THR A 19 11.20 -4.19 -20.83
N GLY A 20 12.03 -4.90 -20.05
CA GLY A 20 11.55 -5.90 -19.12
C GLY A 20 10.41 -5.27 -18.34
N CYS A 21 9.22 -5.88 -18.45
CA CYS A 21 8.10 -5.60 -17.58
C CYS A 21 8.68 -5.46 -16.18
N SER A 22 8.67 -4.23 -15.67
CA SER A 22 9.29 -3.89 -14.41
C SER A 22 8.90 -4.95 -13.42
N ASN A 23 9.88 -5.50 -12.71
CA ASN A 23 9.65 -6.37 -11.57
C ASN A 23 8.68 -5.65 -10.65
N SER A 24 7.39 -5.93 -10.84
CA SER A 24 6.37 -5.79 -9.83
C SER A 24 6.72 -6.89 -8.83
N SER A 25 7.79 -6.66 -8.06
CA SER A 25 7.83 -7.16 -6.71
C SER A 25 6.55 -6.61 -6.09
N LYS A 26 5.50 -7.43 -6.09
CA LYS A 26 4.30 -7.16 -5.31
C LYS A 26 4.78 -7.22 -3.88
N GLU A 27 5.33 -6.12 -3.40
CA GLU A 27 5.84 -6.00 -2.05
C GLU A 27 4.69 -6.40 -1.13
N LYS A 28 4.88 -7.52 -0.42
CA LYS A 28 3.85 -8.05 0.45
C LYS A 28 3.63 -7.02 1.57
N PRO A 29 2.37 -6.73 1.95
CA PRO A 29 2.10 -5.83 3.04
C PRO A 29 2.82 -6.25 4.33
N ILE A 30 3.36 -5.27 5.05
CA ILE A 30 3.96 -5.46 6.36
C ILE A 30 2.82 -5.68 7.35
N LYS A 31 2.72 -6.89 7.90
CA LYS A 31 1.73 -7.22 8.91
C LYS A 31 2.11 -6.55 10.24
N LYS A 32 1.17 -5.81 10.80
CA LYS A 32 1.29 -5.16 12.11
C LYS A 32 0.37 -5.88 13.12
N SER A 33 0.56 -5.56 14.40
CA SER A 33 -0.32 -6.05 15.47
C SER A 33 -1.78 -5.69 15.20
N ALA A 34 -2.68 -6.50 15.77
CA ALA A 34 -4.11 -6.28 15.64
C ALA A 34 -4.50 -4.89 16.17
N LEU A 35 -5.46 -4.26 15.52
CA LEU A 35 -6.07 -3.03 15.98
C LEU A 35 -7.32 -3.40 16.78
N GLU A 36 -7.29 -3.16 18.09
CA GLU A 36 -8.44 -3.38 18.97
C GLU A 36 -9.38 -2.19 18.89
N ILE A 37 -10.66 -2.44 18.64
CA ILE A 37 -11.67 -1.41 18.36
C ILE A 37 -12.98 -1.77 19.05
N ASN A 38 -13.56 -0.82 19.77
CA ASN A 38 -14.96 -0.90 20.14
C ASN A 38 -15.83 -0.74 18.88
N PRO A 39 -16.60 -1.77 18.48
CA PRO A 39 -17.33 -1.78 17.22
C PRO A 39 -18.35 -0.64 17.10
N THR A 40 -18.87 -0.13 18.23
CA THR A 40 -19.86 0.95 18.30
C THR A 40 -19.25 2.36 18.32
N SER A 41 -17.92 2.47 18.31
CA SER A 41 -17.26 3.77 18.25
C SER A 41 -17.64 4.55 16.98
N LYS A 42 -17.66 5.87 17.08
CA LYS A 42 -17.89 6.78 15.93
C LYS A 42 -16.63 7.04 15.11
N ALA A 43 -15.44 6.76 15.65
CA ALA A 43 -14.18 7.02 14.98
C ALA A 43 -13.04 6.09 15.42
N VAL A 44 -12.03 6.00 14.56
CA VAL A 44 -10.79 5.22 14.77
C VAL A 44 -9.61 5.94 14.15
N ASN A 45 -8.44 5.89 14.79
CA ASN A 45 -7.23 6.53 14.31
C ASN A 45 -6.18 5.50 13.88
N ILE A 46 -5.68 5.63 12.64
CA ILE A 46 -4.40 5.06 12.22
C ILE A 46 -3.35 6.13 12.45
N THR A 47 -2.41 5.88 13.36
CA THR A 47 -1.35 6.82 13.71
C THR A 47 0.01 6.27 13.29
N ILE A 48 0.78 7.09 12.56
CA ILE A 48 2.15 6.79 12.13
C ILE A 48 3.08 7.83 12.76
N ASN A 49 4.09 7.35 13.48
CA ASN A 49 5.05 8.22 14.14
C ASN A 49 6.13 8.67 13.14
N LYS A 50 6.31 9.98 12.98
CA LYS A 50 7.32 10.55 12.08
C LYS A 50 8.75 10.36 12.57
N LYS A 51 8.94 10.00 13.84
CA LYS A 51 10.24 9.65 14.43
C LYS A 51 10.73 8.26 14.00
N GLU A 52 9.93 7.46 13.31
CA GLU A 52 10.38 6.20 12.71
C GLU A 52 11.47 6.43 11.65
N ASN A 53 12.40 5.48 11.52
CA ASN A 53 13.44 5.50 10.50
C ASN A 53 12.83 5.70 9.10
N ASN A 54 13.51 6.49 8.26
CA ASN A 54 13.12 6.91 6.91
C ASN A 54 12.08 8.04 6.80
N LYS A 55 11.63 8.62 7.93
CA LYS A 55 10.79 9.84 7.98
C LYS A 55 9.51 9.73 7.12
N PRO A 56 8.44 9.11 7.65
CA PRO A 56 7.11 9.13 7.03
C PRO A 56 6.68 10.55 6.63
N GLU A 57 6.18 10.70 5.40
CA GLU A 57 5.75 11.98 4.85
C GLU A 57 4.22 12.09 4.75
N LYS A 58 3.56 11.05 4.24
CA LYS A 58 2.10 11.05 4.09
C LYS A 58 1.48 9.66 4.17
N ILE A 59 0.22 9.61 4.60
CA ILE A 59 -0.64 8.43 4.44
C ILE A 59 -1.27 8.49 3.04
N GLY A 60 -0.97 7.47 2.23
CA GLY A 60 -1.45 7.30 0.87
C GLY A 60 -2.88 6.77 0.83
N LYS A 61 -3.08 5.66 0.14
CA LYS A 61 -4.37 4.99 0.05
C LYS A 61 -4.66 4.16 1.30
N VAL A 62 -5.94 4.08 1.65
CA VAL A 62 -6.44 3.24 2.74
C VAL A 62 -7.54 2.34 2.18
N TYR A 63 -7.44 1.05 2.44
CA TYR A 63 -8.37 0.03 2.00
C TYR A 63 -8.93 -0.73 3.20
N ARG A 64 -10.22 -1.04 3.15
CA ARG A 64 -10.84 -2.05 4.02
C ARG A 64 -10.93 -3.37 3.28
N TYR A 65 -10.90 -4.46 4.03
CA TYR A 65 -11.25 -5.80 3.55
C TYR A 65 -12.44 -6.33 4.34
N LYS A 66 -13.49 -6.76 3.63
CA LYS A 66 -14.68 -7.42 4.21
C LYS A 66 -15.09 -8.54 3.27
N ASN A 67 -15.21 -9.78 3.76
CA ASN A 67 -15.56 -10.94 2.95
C ASN A 67 -14.68 -11.07 1.69
N ASN A 68 -13.35 -10.96 1.84
CA ASN A 68 -12.36 -10.95 0.74
C ASN A 68 -12.48 -9.79 -0.28
N ASN A 69 -13.40 -8.85 -0.09
CA ASN A 69 -13.55 -7.70 -0.97
C ASN A 69 -12.79 -6.49 -0.41
N ALA A 70 -11.94 -5.90 -1.26
CA ALA A 70 -11.23 -4.66 -0.95
C ALA A 70 -12.07 -3.46 -1.40
N LYS A 71 -12.22 -2.45 -0.53
CA LYS A 71 -12.80 -1.14 -0.89
C LYS A 71 -11.86 -0.04 -0.44
N GLU A 72 -11.56 0.89 -1.33
CA GLU A 72 -10.80 2.10 -0.97
C GLU A 72 -11.68 3.00 -0.09
N ILE A 73 -11.17 3.35 1.09
CA ILE A 73 -11.82 4.21 2.08
C ILE A 73 -10.97 5.43 2.44
N THR A 74 -9.96 5.76 1.63
CA THR A 74 -9.05 6.90 1.85
C THR A 74 -9.80 8.19 2.21
N ASN A 75 -10.89 8.46 1.49
CA ASN A 75 -11.72 9.67 1.63
C ASN A 75 -12.88 9.53 2.62
N ASP A 76 -13.05 8.35 3.23
CA ASP A 76 -14.00 8.13 4.34
C ASP A 76 -13.35 8.46 5.71
N GLY A 77 -12.14 9.03 5.69
CA GLY A 77 -11.44 9.50 6.88
C GLY A 77 -10.80 10.87 6.69
N ILE A 78 -10.45 11.49 7.82
CA ILE A 78 -9.82 12.80 7.90
C ILE A 78 -8.32 12.59 8.08
N LYS A 79 -7.52 13.14 7.17
CA LYS A 79 -6.06 13.13 7.28
C LYS A 79 -5.61 14.33 8.10
N LYS A 80 -4.82 14.10 9.14
CA LYS A 80 -4.18 15.15 9.93
C LYS A 80 -2.68 14.94 9.90
N ASP A 81 -1.97 16.02 9.56
CA ASP A 81 -0.52 16.07 9.63
C ASP A 81 -0.09 16.95 10.81
N THR A 82 0.80 16.44 11.65
CA THR A 82 1.38 17.17 12.79
C THR A 82 2.90 17.10 12.73
N LYS A 83 3.57 17.83 13.64
CA LYS A 83 5.03 17.78 13.74
C LYS A 83 5.56 16.36 13.93
N ASP A 84 4.91 15.57 14.78
CA ASP A 84 5.40 14.25 15.20
C ASP A 84 4.63 13.06 14.60
N THR A 85 3.43 13.26 14.08
CA THR A 85 2.57 12.15 13.64
C THR A 85 1.80 12.45 12.36
N LEU A 86 1.56 11.40 11.58
CA LEU A 86 0.54 11.35 10.52
C LEU A 86 -0.64 10.56 11.05
N ILE A 87 -1.85 11.11 10.93
CA ILE A 87 -3.07 10.47 11.42
C ILE A 87 -4.06 10.37 10.26
N TRP A 88 -4.60 9.18 10.06
CA TRP A 88 -5.85 9.00 9.32
C TRP A 88 -6.94 8.63 10.32
N LYS A 89 -7.92 9.50 10.49
CA LYS A 89 -9.07 9.31 11.37
C LYS A 89 -10.25 8.83 10.53
N GLY A 90 -10.53 7.53 10.55
CA GLY A 90 -11.74 6.98 9.95
C GLY A 90 -12.96 7.45 10.75
N VAL A 91 -13.92 8.09 10.07
CA VAL A 91 -15.15 8.58 10.71
C VAL A 91 -16.33 7.85 10.11
N ALA A 92 -17.13 7.21 10.94
CA ALA A 92 -18.28 6.44 10.49
C ALA A 92 -19.47 7.31 10.07
N ASN A 93 -19.33 8.58 9.67
CA ASN A 93 -20.48 9.45 9.43
C ASN A 93 -21.45 8.95 8.33
N LYS A 94 -20.95 8.15 7.38
CA LYS A 94 -21.75 7.51 6.31
C LYS A 94 -22.07 6.03 6.60
N TYR A 95 -21.75 5.57 7.80
CA TYR A 95 -21.85 4.19 8.26
C TYR A 95 -22.57 4.19 9.62
N ASP A 96 -23.13 3.06 10.04
CA ASP A 96 -23.78 3.03 11.36
C ASP A 96 -22.73 3.10 12.49
N ASN A 97 -21.52 2.58 12.23
CA ASN A 97 -20.43 2.47 13.18
C ASN A 97 -19.07 2.20 12.51
N VAL A 98 -17.98 2.17 13.28
CA VAL A 98 -16.63 1.89 12.75
C VAL A 98 -16.45 0.47 12.21
N LYS A 99 -17.21 -0.52 12.71
CA LYS A 99 -17.16 -1.90 12.19
C LYS A 99 -17.63 -1.96 10.74
N ASP A 100 -18.67 -1.19 10.41
CA ASP A 100 -19.18 -1.06 9.05
C ASP A 100 -18.27 -0.26 8.14
N LEU A 101 -17.49 0.68 8.69
CA LEU A 101 -16.43 1.38 7.97
C LEU A 101 -15.25 0.44 7.64
N LEU A 102 -14.71 -0.29 8.62
CA LEU A 102 -13.38 -0.90 8.52
C LEU A 102 -13.34 -2.39 8.12
N GLY A 103 -14.41 -3.17 8.33
CA GLY A 103 -14.41 -4.60 7.97
C GLY A 103 -13.52 -5.48 8.86
N GLU A 104 -12.89 -6.50 8.30
CA GLU A 104 -12.06 -7.49 9.01
C GLU A 104 -10.59 -7.06 9.14
N SER A 105 -10.07 -6.36 8.14
CA SER A 105 -8.71 -5.83 8.14
C SER A 105 -8.62 -4.54 7.34
N ILE A 106 -7.58 -3.77 7.64
CA ILE A 106 -7.25 -2.53 6.92
C ILE A 106 -5.85 -2.63 6.34
N LEU A 107 -5.69 -2.10 5.12
CA LEU A 107 -4.40 -1.90 4.49
C LEU A 107 -4.22 -0.40 4.23
N TYR A 108 -3.06 0.13 4.59
CA TYR A 108 -2.74 1.53 4.34
C TYR A 108 -1.32 1.69 3.81
N GLU A 109 -1.15 2.66 2.92
CA GLU A 109 0.13 3.05 2.35
C GLU A 109 0.74 4.21 3.15
N VAL A 110 2.04 4.16 3.36
CA VAL A 110 2.82 5.28 3.89
C VAL A 110 3.90 5.61 2.88
N LYS A 111 3.89 6.85 2.39
CA LYS A 111 4.98 7.37 1.57
C LYS A 111 6.03 8.01 2.48
N TYR A 112 7.29 7.71 2.23
CA TYR A 112 8.45 8.19 2.95
C TYR A 112 9.18 9.26 2.15
N LYS A 113 9.97 10.10 2.84
CA LYS A 113 10.71 11.20 2.21
C LYS A 113 11.69 10.77 1.11
N ASN A 114 12.22 9.55 1.19
CA ASN A 114 13.11 8.98 0.19
C ASN A 114 12.38 8.49 -1.09
N GLY A 115 11.05 8.63 -1.16
CA GLY A 115 10.24 8.19 -2.28
C GLY A 115 9.59 6.82 -2.08
N ASP A 116 10.03 6.04 -1.09
CA ASP A 116 9.50 4.70 -0.82
C ASP A 116 8.02 4.76 -0.43
N ILE A 117 7.28 3.73 -0.83
CA ILE A 117 5.89 3.51 -0.41
C ILE A 117 5.83 2.14 0.26
N LYS A 118 5.58 2.12 1.57
CA LYS A 118 5.38 0.86 2.30
C LYS A 118 3.90 0.63 2.55
N LYS A 119 3.47 -0.62 2.39
CA LYS A 119 2.11 -1.07 2.67
C LYS A 119 2.08 -1.75 4.03
N PHE A 120 1.09 -1.40 4.85
CA PHE A 120 0.89 -2.01 6.16
C PHE A 120 -0.50 -2.60 6.22
N GLU A 121 -0.60 -3.82 6.74
CA GLU A 121 -1.86 -4.50 6.99
C GLU A 121 -2.07 -4.68 8.49
N ARG A 122 -3.27 -4.36 8.98
CA ARG A 122 -3.70 -4.65 10.36
C ARG A 122 -5.01 -5.43 10.32
N LYS A 123 -5.03 -6.59 10.98
CA LYS A 123 -6.28 -7.26 11.34
C LYS A 123 -7.00 -6.45 12.41
N ILE A 124 -8.32 -6.41 12.34
CA ILE A 124 -9.14 -5.73 13.33
C ILE A 124 -9.68 -6.76 14.29
N LYS A 125 -9.57 -6.47 15.58
CA LYS A 125 -10.18 -7.25 16.64
C LYS A 125 -11.25 -6.36 17.28
N TYR A 126 -12.51 -6.73 17.10
CA TYR A 126 -13.61 -6.04 17.76
C TYR A 126 -13.74 -6.57 19.19
N THR A 127 -13.69 -5.66 20.15
CA THR A 127 -13.85 -5.96 21.58
C THR A 127 -14.98 -5.10 22.09
N GLU A 128 -16.02 -5.75 22.62
CA GLU A 128 -17.17 -5.11 23.25
C GLU A 128 -16.87 -4.69 24.68
#